data_AF-A0A1Q7EN71-F1
#
_entry.id   AF-A0A1Q7EN71-F1
#
_cell.length_a   1.000
_cell.length_b   1.000
_cell.length_c   1.000
_cell.angle_alpha   90.00
_cell.angle_beta   90.00
_cell.angle_gamma   90.00
#
_symmetry.space_group_name_H-M   'P 1'
#
loop_
_entity.id
_entity.type
_entity.pdbx_description
1 polymer ?
#
loop_
_entity_poly.entity_id
_entity_poly.type
_entity_poly.pdbx_seq_one_letter_code
_entity_poly.pdbx_strand_id
1 'polypeptide(L)'
;MKRRTVIWLGSLLVGGLVAGASAGAIAAHGRGQAMMQRVAAGAIDEALDQAQVTPEQRAAIHGARDRLFTLAGDHWKARPARLEAVLALFEADQVDTDRLLALRRQIEEEHAKIADAVGQALVEAHDVLTAPQRKALADYVRAHRHPMH
;
A
#
# COMPACT_ATOMS: atom_id res chain seq x y z
N MET A 1 -9.70 -25.19 17.03
CA MET A 1 -10.08 -24.10 16.10
C MET A 1 -8.81 -23.33 15.74
N LYS A 2 -8.33 -23.43 14.49
CA LYS A 2 -7.02 -22.94 14.06
C LYS A 2 -7.04 -21.41 13.89
N ARG A 3 -6.23 -20.69 14.67
CA ARG A 3 -5.94 -19.26 14.51
C ARG A 3 -5.23 -19.07 13.17
N ARG A 4 -5.90 -18.42 12.20
CA ARG A 4 -5.29 -18.07 10.90
C ARG A 4 -4.66 -16.69 11.04
N THR A 5 -3.34 -16.70 11.10
CA THR A 5 -2.44 -15.53 11.07
C THR A 5 -2.60 -14.81 9.73
N VAL A 6 -3.38 -13.74 9.69
CA VAL A 6 -3.45 -12.82 8.54
C VAL A 6 -2.64 -11.58 8.92
N ILE A 7 -1.43 -11.50 8.37
CA ILE A 7 -0.52 -10.36 8.51
C ILE A 7 -1.17 -9.18 7.78
N TRP A 8 -1.70 -8.21 8.53
CA TRP A 8 -2.29 -7.01 7.96
C TRP A 8 -1.22 -5.99 7.60
N LEU A 9 -1.17 -5.71 6.30
CA LEU A 9 -0.34 -4.74 5.59
C LEU A 9 -0.85 -3.29 5.76
N GLY A 10 -1.48 -2.98 6.90
CA GLY A 10 -1.94 -1.63 7.22
C GLY A 10 -0.82 -0.69 7.68
N SER A 11 0.38 -1.21 7.94
CA SER A 11 1.52 -0.44 8.48
C SER A 11 2.63 -0.15 7.47
N LEU A 12 2.59 -0.71 6.26
CA LEU A 12 3.72 -0.63 5.32
C LEU A 12 3.66 0.52 4.31
N LEU A 13 2.60 1.34 4.31
CA LEU A 13 2.52 2.49 3.41
C LEU A 13 3.12 3.79 3.97
N VAL A 14 3.59 3.82 5.23
CA VAL A 14 4.13 5.06 5.84
C VAL A 14 5.50 4.89 6.54
N GLY A 15 6.03 3.67 6.72
CA GLY A 15 7.33 3.51 7.38
C GLY A 15 8.05 2.23 7.01
N GLY A 16 9.06 2.34 6.14
CA GLY A 16 9.86 1.20 5.73
C GLY A 16 11.03 1.57 4.83
N LEU A 17 11.67 2.71 5.09
CA LEU A 17 13.07 2.87 4.73
C LEU A 17 13.86 1.90 5.62
N VAL A 18 14.83 1.21 5.04
CA VAL A 18 15.78 0.27 5.67
C VAL A 18 15.30 -1.18 5.82
N ALA A 19 15.49 -1.95 4.75
CA ALA A 19 15.95 -3.35 4.86
C ALA A 19 16.85 -3.62 3.63
N GLY A 20 18.15 -3.76 3.87
CA GLY A 20 19.15 -3.97 2.83
C GLY A 20 18.92 -5.28 2.08
N ALA A 21 19.05 -5.22 0.75
CA ALA A 21 18.92 -6.38 -0.12
C ALA A 21 20.30 -6.89 -0.54
N SER A 22 20.63 -8.14 -0.18
CA SER A 22 21.63 -8.92 -0.90
C SER A 22 20.99 -9.52 -2.16
N ALA A 23 21.79 -9.76 -3.21
CA ALA A 23 21.35 -10.06 -4.57
C ALA A 23 20.39 -11.28 -4.74
N GLY A 24 20.21 -12.14 -3.72
CA GLY A 24 19.20 -13.20 -3.71
C GLY A 24 17.77 -12.76 -3.37
N ALA A 25 17.58 -11.57 -2.79
CA ALA A 25 16.26 -11.08 -2.35
C ALA A 25 15.43 -10.45 -3.48
N ILE A 26 16.07 -10.01 -4.57
CA ILE A 26 15.44 -9.26 -5.66
C ILE A 26 14.46 -10.14 -6.47
N ALA A 27 14.80 -11.43 -6.66
CA ALA A 27 13.90 -12.40 -7.31
C ALA A 27 12.75 -12.88 -6.41
N ALA A 28 12.94 -12.87 -5.08
CA ALA A 28 11.90 -13.21 -4.11
C ALA A 28 10.89 -12.06 -3.90
N HIS A 29 11.30 -10.80 -4.09
CA HIS A 29 10.46 -9.62 -3.86
C HIS A 29 9.31 -9.46 -4.86
N GLY A 30 9.50 -9.80 -6.15
CA GLY A 30 8.40 -9.75 -7.13
C GLY A 30 7.27 -10.74 -6.83
N ARG A 31 7.61 -11.95 -6.36
CA ARG A 31 6.61 -12.95 -5.93
C ARG A 31 5.92 -12.54 -4.63
N GLY A 32 6.66 -11.91 -3.71
CA GLY A 32 6.11 -11.36 -2.47
C GLY A 32 5.06 -10.28 -2.74
N GLN A 33 5.32 -9.36 -3.66
CA GLN A 33 4.39 -8.28 -4.00
C GLN A 33 3.07 -8.79 -4.60
N ALA A 34 3.15 -9.68 -5.58
CA ALA A 34 1.95 -10.28 -6.16
C ALA A 34 1.15 -11.08 -5.11
N MET A 35 1.84 -11.76 -4.18
CA MET A 35 1.18 -12.43 -3.07
C MET A 35 0.52 -11.44 -2.11
N MET A 36 1.19 -10.35 -1.76
CA MET A 36 0.63 -9.29 -0.89
C MET A 36 -0.60 -8.64 -1.51
N GLN A 37 -0.58 -8.32 -2.81
CA GLN A 37 -1.74 -7.78 -3.52
C GLN A 37 -2.91 -8.77 -3.52
N ARG A 38 -2.65 -10.07 -3.74
CA ARG A 38 -3.68 -11.12 -3.67
C ARG A 38 -4.28 -11.25 -2.28
N VAL A 39 -3.45 -11.21 -1.23
CA VAL A 39 -3.93 -11.25 0.16
C VAL A 39 -4.78 -10.01 0.47
N ALA A 40 -4.32 -8.82 0.07
CA ALA A 40 -5.07 -7.59 0.25
C ALA A 40 -6.41 -7.61 -0.52
N ALA A 41 -6.41 -8.08 -1.77
CA ALA A 41 -7.62 -8.23 -2.56
C ALA A 41 -8.62 -9.18 -1.88
N GLY A 42 -8.17 -10.35 -1.42
CA GLY A 42 -9.02 -11.29 -0.71
C GLY A 42 -9.60 -10.72 0.58
N ALA A 43 -8.81 -9.96 1.35
CA ALA A 43 -9.29 -9.33 2.57
C ALA A 43 -10.32 -8.22 2.31
N ILE A 44 -10.17 -7.47 1.21
CA ILE A 44 -11.18 -6.51 0.75
C ILE A 44 -12.46 -7.24 0.36
N ASP A 45 -12.36 -8.32 -0.41
CA ASP A 45 -13.53 -9.10 -0.84
C ASP A 45 -14.29 -9.68 0.37
N GLU A 46 -13.58 -10.25 1.35
CA GLU A 46 -14.19 -10.75 2.58
C GLU A 46 -14.88 -9.64 3.38
N ALA A 47 -14.29 -8.44 3.46
CA ALA A 47 -14.92 -7.30 4.12
C ALA A 47 -16.21 -6.88 3.40
N LEU A 48 -16.16 -6.79 2.07
CA LEU A 48 -17.31 -6.42 1.24
C LEU A 48 -18.44 -7.46 1.32
N ASP A 49 -18.10 -8.75 1.41
CA ASP A 49 -19.07 -9.83 1.63
C ASP A 49 -19.77 -9.67 2.98
N GLN A 50 -19.03 -9.41 4.06
CA GLN A 50 -19.62 -9.17 5.39
C GLN A 50 -20.50 -7.93 5.44
N ALA A 51 -20.13 -6.89 4.69
CA ALA A 51 -20.94 -5.69 4.56
C ALA A 51 -22.15 -5.89 3.64
N GLN A 52 -22.31 -7.04 2.97
CA GLN A 52 -23.43 -7.30 2.07
C GLN A 52 -23.59 -6.18 1.02
N VAL A 53 -22.48 -5.78 0.41
CA VAL A 53 -22.50 -4.74 -0.63
C VAL A 53 -23.14 -5.28 -1.91
N THR A 54 -23.83 -4.41 -2.65
CA THR A 54 -24.38 -4.79 -3.96
C THR A 54 -23.26 -5.01 -4.99
N PRO A 55 -23.53 -5.70 -6.11
CA PRO A 55 -22.55 -5.85 -7.19
C PRO A 55 -22.01 -4.51 -7.72
N GLU A 56 -22.88 -3.49 -7.82
CA GLU A 56 -22.51 -2.15 -8.29
C GLU A 56 -21.59 -1.45 -7.30
N GLN A 57 -21.90 -1.53 -6.00
CA GLN A 57 -21.05 -0.99 -4.94
C GLN A 57 -19.69 -1.69 -4.94
N ARG A 58 -19.66 -3.01 -5.07
CA ARG A 58 -18.41 -3.79 -5.16
C ARG A 58 -17.55 -3.34 -6.34
N ALA A 59 -18.14 -3.18 -7.52
CA ALA A 59 -17.42 -2.75 -8.70
C ALA A 59 -16.77 -1.37 -8.50
N ALA A 60 -17.47 -0.43 -7.86
CA ALA A 60 -16.92 0.89 -7.53
C ALA A 60 -15.71 0.79 -6.56
N ILE A 61 -15.83 0.00 -5.49
CA ILE A 61 -14.73 -0.21 -4.53
C ILE A 61 -13.53 -0.90 -5.20
N HIS A 62 -13.77 -1.88 -6.07
CA HIS A 62 -12.72 -2.54 -6.83
C HIS A 62 -11.99 -1.56 -7.75
N GLY A 63 -12.72 -0.67 -8.42
CA GLY A 63 -12.11 0.40 -9.22
C GLY A 63 -11.17 1.30 -8.40
N ALA A 64 -11.58 1.69 -7.19
CA ALA A 64 -10.74 2.46 -6.27
C ALA A 64 -9.49 1.68 -5.82
N ARG A 65 -9.67 0.40 -5.44
CA ARG A 65 -8.56 -0.51 -5.09
C ARG A 65 -7.55 -0.65 -6.22
N ASP A 66 -8.00 -0.85 -7.45
CA ASP A 66 -7.14 -1.14 -8.59
C ASP A 66 -6.27 0.08 -8.94
N ARG A 67 -6.80 1.30 -8.76
CA ARG A 67 -6.00 2.53 -8.86
C ARG A 67 -4.91 2.59 -7.80
N LEU A 68 -5.23 2.25 -6.55
CA LEU A 68 -4.24 2.18 -5.47
C LEU A 68 -3.16 1.12 -5.72
N PHE A 69 -3.55 -0.06 -6.21
CA PHE A 69 -2.59 -1.12 -6.55
C PHE A 69 -1.68 -0.74 -7.70
N THR A 70 -2.18 0.02 -8.68
CA THR A 70 -1.37 0.57 -9.77
C THR A 70 -0.33 1.55 -9.24
N LEU A 71 -0.77 2.54 -8.44
CA LEU A 71 0.12 3.54 -7.84
C LEU A 71 1.19 2.89 -6.93
N ALA A 72 0.78 1.93 -6.10
CA ALA A 72 1.72 1.18 -5.27
C ALA A 72 2.70 0.39 -6.14
N GLY A 73 2.22 -0.26 -7.21
CA GLY A 73 3.04 -0.98 -8.18
C GLY A 73 4.14 -0.11 -8.79
N ASP A 74 3.80 1.12 -9.18
CA ASP A 74 4.77 2.05 -9.77
C ASP A 74 5.79 2.56 -8.74
N HIS A 75 5.36 2.81 -7.50
CA HIS A 75 6.28 3.11 -6.40
C HIS A 75 7.30 1.99 -6.17
N TRP A 76 6.85 0.73 -6.21
CA TRP A 76 7.74 -0.43 -6.08
C TRP A 76 8.74 -0.54 -7.22
N LYS A 77 8.29 -0.33 -8.48
CA LYS A 77 9.17 -0.32 -9.66
C LYS A 77 10.24 0.76 -9.59
N ALA A 78 9.96 1.90 -8.95
CA ALA A 78 10.91 2.99 -8.78
C ALA A 78 11.96 2.74 -7.66
N ARG A 79 11.79 1.72 -6.80
CA ARG A 79 12.71 1.49 -5.67
C ARG A 79 14.15 1.19 -6.07
N PRO A 80 14.45 0.34 -7.07
CA PRO A 80 15.83 0.09 -7.48
C PRO A 80 16.52 1.36 -7.95
N ALA A 81 15.87 2.16 -8.80
CA ALA A 81 16.43 3.42 -9.28
C ALA A 81 16.70 4.42 -8.14
N ARG A 82 15.81 4.48 -7.13
CA ARG A 82 16.05 5.31 -5.94
C ARG A 82 17.21 4.82 -5.11
N LEU A 83 17.37 3.51 -4.94
CA LEU A 83 18.50 2.94 -4.23
C LEU A 83 19.82 3.32 -4.93
N GLU A 84 19.89 3.15 -6.25
CA GLU A 84 21.07 3.56 -7.04
C GLU A 84 21.35 5.05 -6.90
N ALA A 85 20.33 5.91 -6.92
CA ALA A 85 20.50 7.36 -6.73
C ALA A 85 21.05 7.71 -5.33
N VAL A 86 20.61 7.01 -4.28
CA VAL A 86 21.14 7.19 -2.92
C VAL A 86 22.59 6.71 -2.82
N LEU A 87 22.90 5.55 -3.42
CA LEU A 87 24.26 5.01 -3.43
C LEU A 87 25.22 5.94 -4.18
N ALA A 88 24.82 6.46 -5.34
CA ALA A 88 25.63 7.43 -6.09
C ALA A 88 25.89 8.73 -5.32
N LEU A 89 24.93 9.22 -4.54
CA LEU A 89 25.12 10.36 -3.64
C LEU A 89 26.11 10.06 -2.52
N PHE A 90 26.12 8.82 -2.02
CA PHE A 90 26.99 8.37 -0.93
C PHE A 90 28.43 8.12 -1.40
N GLU A 91 28.62 7.64 -2.62
CA GLU A 91 29.93 7.34 -3.23
C GLU A 91 30.64 8.59 -3.79
N ALA A 92 29.95 9.73 -3.89
CA ALA A 92 30.51 10.96 -4.42
C ALA A 92 31.59 11.57 -3.50
N ASP A 93 32.66 12.11 -4.09
CA ASP A 93 33.74 12.80 -3.35
C ASP A 93 33.23 13.98 -2.51
N GLN A 94 32.14 14.61 -2.94
CA GLN A 94 31.42 15.65 -2.21
C GLN A 94 29.92 15.45 -2.35
N VAL A 95 29.17 15.81 -1.31
CA VAL A 95 27.71 15.70 -1.31
C VAL A 95 27.11 16.74 -2.26
N ASP A 96 26.52 16.26 -3.35
CA ASP A 96 25.69 17.07 -4.25
C ASP A 96 24.33 17.35 -3.58
N THR A 97 24.23 18.52 -2.95
CA THR A 97 23.05 18.93 -2.18
C THR A 97 21.82 19.13 -3.07
N ASP A 98 22.01 19.59 -4.31
CA ASP A 98 20.91 19.82 -5.25
C ASP A 98 20.28 18.48 -5.68
N ARG A 99 21.10 17.46 -5.95
CA ARG A 99 20.63 16.10 -6.23
C ARG A 99 19.92 15.48 -5.03
N LEU A 100 20.44 15.67 -3.81
CA LEU A 100 19.79 15.18 -2.60
C LEU A 100 18.40 15.81 -2.42
N LEU A 101 18.29 17.13 -2.60
CA LEU A 101 17.02 17.85 -2.52
C LEU A 101 16.03 17.41 -3.61
N ALA A 102 16.51 17.18 -4.84
CA ALA A 102 15.68 16.67 -5.93
C ALA A 102 15.13 15.26 -5.62
N LEU A 103 15.99 14.36 -5.13
CA LEU A 103 15.58 13.00 -4.74
C LEU A 103 14.54 13.04 -3.62
N ARG A 104 14.74 13.90 -2.61
CA ARG A 104 13.77 14.10 -1.53
C ARG A 104 12.41 14.56 -2.07
N ARG A 105 12.39 15.60 -2.91
CA ARG A 105 11.15 16.13 -3.50
C ARG A 105 10.40 15.07 -4.29
N GLN A 106 11.12 14.26 -5.09
CA GLN A 106 10.52 13.16 -5.83
C GLN A 106 9.82 12.17 -4.89
N ILE A 107 10.47 11.77 -3.80
CA ILE A 107 9.88 10.84 -2.81
C ILE A 107 8.65 11.46 -2.15
N GLU A 108 8.72 12.75 -1.77
CA GLU A 108 7.59 13.48 -1.19
C GLU A 108 6.40 13.55 -2.15
N GLU A 109 6.63 13.86 -3.43
CA GLU A 109 5.59 13.92 -4.46
C GLU A 109 4.93 12.54 -4.70
N GLU A 110 5.72 11.47 -4.73
CA GLU A 110 5.19 10.11 -4.85
C GLU A 110 4.31 9.72 -3.65
N HIS A 111 4.77 10.05 -2.43
CA HIS A 111 3.99 9.79 -1.22
C HIS A 111 2.70 10.61 -1.19
N ALA A 112 2.75 11.88 -1.60
CA ALA A 112 1.58 12.74 -1.71
C ALA A 112 0.52 12.13 -2.64
N LYS A 113 0.92 11.66 -3.83
CA LYS A 113 0.00 11.01 -4.79
C LYS A 113 -0.70 9.78 -4.19
N ILE A 114 0.03 8.97 -3.42
CA ILE A 114 -0.56 7.80 -2.75
C ILE A 114 -1.53 8.26 -1.65
N ALA A 115 -1.15 9.25 -0.84
CA ALA A 115 -2.01 9.78 0.23
C ALA A 115 -3.31 10.37 -0.33
N ASP A 116 -3.22 11.16 -1.40
CA ASP A 116 -4.38 11.74 -2.08
C ASP A 116 -5.30 10.64 -2.65
N ALA A 117 -4.74 9.62 -3.29
CA ALA A 117 -5.50 8.50 -3.82
C ALA A 117 -6.20 7.70 -2.71
N VAL A 118 -5.57 7.52 -1.55
CA VAL A 118 -6.20 6.87 -0.38
C VAL A 118 -7.35 7.73 0.15
N GLY A 119 -7.15 9.05 0.28
CA GLY A 119 -8.21 9.99 0.68
C GLY A 119 -9.40 9.95 -0.26
N GLN A 120 -9.15 9.96 -1.57
CA GLN A 120 -10.18 9.84 -2.59
C GLN A 120 -10.92 8.50 -2.51
N ALA A 121 -10.21 7.38 -2.39
CA ALA A 121 -10.83 6.06 -2.25
C ALA A 121 -11.73 5.96 -1.01
N LEU A 122 -11.35 6.62 0.09
CA LEU A 122 -12.17 6.69 1.30
C LEU A 122 -13.48 7.46 1.06
N VAL A 123 -13.42 8.62 0.39
CA VAL A 123 -14.60 9.41 0.04
C VAL A 123 -15.52 8.62 -0.90
N GLU A 124 -14.97 8.01 -1.96
CA GLU A 124 -15.75 7.19 -2.89
C GLU A 124 -16.43 6.00 -2.18
N ALA A 125 -15.69 5.29 -1.33
CA ALA A 125 -16.26 4.20 -0.54
C ALA A 125 -17.34 4.70 0.43
N HIS A 126 -17.15 5.88 1.01
CA HIS A 126 -18.13 6.47 1.90
C HIS A 126 -19.45 6.80 1.18
N ASP A 127 -19.35 7.38 -0.02
CA ASP A 127 -20.50 7.87 -0.78
C ASP A 127 -21.30 6.73 -1.42
N VAL A 128 -20.62 5.67 -1.86
CA VAL A 128 -21.26 4.50 -2.50
C VAL A 128 -21.93 3.57 -1.48
N LEU A 129 -21.37 3.47 -0.27
CA LEU A 129 -21.88 2.57 0.76
C LEU A 129 -22.90 3.25 1.67
N THR A 130 -23.89 2.48 2.12
CA THR A 130 -24.84 2.96 3.14
C THR A 130 -24.19 3.03 4.53
N ALA A 131 -24.76 3.81 5.45
CA ALA A 131 -24.22 3.92 6.80
C ALA A 131 -24.08 2.55 7.54
N PRO A 132 -25.04 1.60 7.45
CA PRO A 132 -24.86 0.27 8.02
C PRO A 132 -23.69 -0.51 7.40
N GLN A 133 -23.49 -0.42 6.09
CA GLN A 133 -22.39 -1.10 5.38
C GLN A 133 -21.02 -0.54 5.81
N ARG A 134 -20.91 0.79 5.91
CA ARG A 134 -19.68 1.45 6.43
C ARG A 134 -19.37 1.02 7.85
N LYS A 135 -20.39 0.88 8.71
CA LYS A 135 -20.23 0.37 10.06
C LYS A 135 -19.72 -1.08 10.06
N ALA A 136 -20.31 -1.95 9.24
CA ALA A 136 -19.89 -3.34 9.11
C ALA A 136 -18.42 -3.47 8.67
N LEU A 137 -17.99 -2.68 7.68
CA LEU A 137 -16.59 -2.62 7.26
C LEU A 137 -15.66 -2.14 8.38
N ALA A 138 -16.04 -1.08 9.10
CA ALA A 138 -15.25 -0.58 10.22
C ALA A 138 -15.11 -1.62 11.35
N ASP A 139 -16.20 -2.35 11.65
CA ASP A 139 -16.19 -3.42 12.65
C ASP A 139 -15.32 -4.60 12.20
N TYR A 140 -15.39 -4.98 10.92
CA TYR A 140 -14.49 -5.98 10.33
C TYR A 140 -13.01 -5.59 10.49
N VAL A 141 -12.65 -4.35 10.13
CA VAL A 141 -11.27 -3.85 10.27
C VAL A 141 -10.81 -3.87 11.72
N ARG A 142 -11.65 -3.45 12.68
CA ARG A 142 -11.30 -3.49 14.11
C ARG A 142 -11.08 -4.92 14.61
N ALA A 143 -11.90 -5.87 14.16
CA ALA A 143 -11.79 -7.28 14.56
C ALA A 143 -10.52 -7.94 13.99
N HIS A 144 -10.03 -7.46 12.86
CA HIS A 144 -8.87 -8.03 12.17
C HIS A 144 -7.58 -7.23 12.33
N ARG A 145 -7.61 -6.06 12.99
CA ARG A 145 -6.37 -5.38 13.39
C ARG A 145 -5.71 -6.18 14.52
N HIS A 146 -4.45 -6.56 14.33
CA HIS A 146 -3.65 -7.09 15.44
C HIS A 146 -3.37 -5.97 16.46
N PRO A 147 -3.48 -6.22 17.78
CA PRO A 147 -2.92 -5.31 18.76
C PRO A 147 -1.39 -5.35 18.62
N MET A 148 -0.80 -4.21 18.24
CA MET A 148 0.64 -4.00 18.33
C MET A 148 0.95 -3.84 19.83
N HIS A 149 1.48 -4.90 20.44
CA HIS A 149 2.10 -4.86 21.77
C HIS A 149 3.61 -4.89 21.59
#